data_AF-A0A966DFQ1-F1
#
_entry.id   AF-A0A966DFQ1-F1
#
_cell.length_a   1.000
_cell.length_b   1.000
_cell.length_c   1.000
_cell.angle_alpha   90.00
_cell.angle_beta   90.00
_cell.angle_gamma   90.00
#
_symmetry.space_group_name_H-M   'P 1'
#
loop_
_entity.id
_entity.type
_entity.pdbx_description
1 polymer ?
#
loop_
_entity_poly.entity_id
_entity_poly.type
_entity_poly.pdbx_seq_one_letter_code
_entity_poly.pdbx_strand_id
1 'polypeptide(L)'
;MKRKKQMITSIVGTSILLTSALCVGCGPAKVAAASASTTMAVEETTSETVMQTVDTSIYDNKEILPYDGTPVSMGLDAFMAFNDYLNTVNVNYEYEEFYGIDEALNKQSSTPFVKSETHSHSIELKDGKFDAEAMVDVVLNNNQAYLESDEVSDFKKSTYSELTRSEIANLSSVIADTLNAEIERNPSIDIEELKCVVGNLKMFSSISTSNAYVNMDDCLAISPNMIDIASIINSDNENVERDIIVHESMHLIQKTCADNQKDVEVIGISHSYEDLDVNPLKWLWFLEGSAEKEMCNITGDEAITYKYKISYLDSLTMATMLRDGVSADQTEKICFQNDPEILYQQFGCENDDEKCELIKMMYTTDILQSEREDFYEKYEPVYGAVDNEEQLVPLQRELKVPICETLTKEFYENLGSYMSSGSITIDDMNYLIRVFEGDVNSHLDCANIEKAEENIEFMNVYIPIQDEFFKAVADSTDYSYEDLLERYNKYVPDEVPELLNGIDMGKKEFAIYRMNDVGDRAKYNMREMKEMVSVKPNTP
;
A
#
# COMPACT_ATOMS: atom_id res chain seq x y z
N MET A 1 15.66 25.85 52.72
CA MET A 1 15.02 26.66 51.66
C MET A 1 15.89 26.62 50.41
N LYS A 2 15.29 26.22 49.27
CA LYS A 2 15.76 26.25 47.86
C LYS A 2 16.95 25.32 47.52
N ARG A 3 16.70 24.03 47.25
CA ARG A 3 16.35 23.37 45.96
C ARG A 3 17.40 23.56 44.84
N LYS A 4 18.24 22.53 44.66
CA LYS A 4 18.99 22.24 43.43
C LYS A 4 18.04 21.54 42.43
N LYS A 5 18.02 21.99 41.19
CA LYS A 5 17.40 21.29 40.04
C LYS A 5 18.31 20.12 39.65
N GLN A 6 17.79 18.90 39.67
CA GLN A 6 18.34 17.77 38.92
C GLN A 6 17.67 17.80 37.54
N MET A 7 18.50 17.86 36.49
CA MET A 7 18.13 17.47 35.14
C MET A 7 17.91 15.95 35.16
N ILE A 8 16.72 15.53 34.77
CA ILE A 8 16.43 14.16 34.38
C ILE A 8 16.66 14.14 32.87
N THR A 9 17.69 13.42 32.44
CA THR A 9 17.90 13.03 31.05
C THR A 9 16.84 11.97 30.73
N SER A 10 15.94 12.27 29.80
CA SER A 10 14.95 11.29 29.33
C SER A 10 15.66 10.23 28.51
N ILE A 11 15.31 8.97 28.79
CA ILE A 11 15.87 7.78 28.16
C ILE A 11 15.17 7.58 26.81
N VAL A 12 15.98 7.22 25.82
CA VAL A 12 15.68 6.91 24.41
C VAL A 12 14.50 5.93 24.32
N GLY A 13 13.53 6.27 23.47
CA GLY A 13 12.31 5.51 23.23
C GLY A 13 12.58 4.25 22.42
N THR A 14 12.02 3.14 22.89
CA THR A 14 11.87 1.91 22.09
C THR A 14 10.65 2.09 21.19
N SER A 15 10.86 2.25 19.89
CA SER A 15 9.77 2.22 18.90
C SER A 15 9.20 0.80 18.83
N ILE A 16 8.07 0.58 19.49
CA ILE A 16 7.22 -0.59 19.25
C ILE A 16 6.31 -0.19 18.09
N LEU A 17 6.50 -0.80 16.92
CA LEU A 17 5.53 -0.76 15.83
C LEU A 17 4.22 -1.37 16.34
N LEU A 18 3.30 -0.49 16.72
CA LEU A 18 1.96 -0.80 17.22
C LEU A 18 0.98 -0.28 16.18
N THR A 19 0.80 -1.02 15.09
CA THR A 19 -0.40 -0.89 14.25
C THR A 19 -1.54 -1.57 14.98
N SER A 20 -2.16 -0.85 15.92
CA SER A 20 -3.40 -1.28 16.55
C SER A 20 -4.56 -1.10 15.58
N ALA A 21 -4.91 -2.14 14.83
CA ALA A 21 -6.25 -2.28 14.29
C ALA A 21 -7.22 -2.57 15.45
N LEU A 22 -7.64 -1.53 16.16
CA LEU A 22 -8.66 -1.62 17.19
C LEU A 22 -9.95 -0.97 16.68
N CYS A 23 -10.95 -1.81 16.42
CA CYS A 23 -12.34 -1.42 16.35
C CYS A 23 -12.70 -0.57 17.58
N VAL A 24 -13.13 0.66 17.34
CA VAL A 24 -13.49 1.65 18.37
C VAL A 24 -14.70 1.16 19.17
N GLY A 25 -14.56 1.12 20.50
CA GLY A 25 -15.64 0.79 21.42
C GLY A 25 -15.36 1.18 22.88
N CYS A 26 -15.46 2.49 23.17
CA CYS A 26 -15.70 3.15 24.46
C CYS A 26 -14.89 2.76 25.73
N GLY A 27 -14.24 3.77 26.32
CA GLY A 27 -13.37 3.71 27.50
C GLY A 27 -14.00 3.38 28.88
N PRO A 28 -13.18 3.39 29.95
CA PRO A 28 -13.40 2.57 31.14
C PRO A 28 -14.21 3.26 32.24
N ALA A 29 -15.19 2.56 32.80
CA ALA A 29 -15.80 2.90 34.09
C ALA A 29 -15.52 1.80 35.14
N LYS A 30 -15.19 2.28 36.34
CA LYS A 30 -14.67 1.56 37.52
C LYS A 30 -15.51 0.34 37.97
N VAL A 31 -14.76 -0.66 38.43
CA VAL A 31 -15.19 -1.90 39.12
C VAL A 31 -16.08 -1.64 40.34
N ALA A 32 -17.24 -2.31 40.39
CA ALA A 32 -17.87 -2.77 41.63
C ALA A 32 -18.68 -4.06 41.35
N ALA A 33 -18.35 -5.12 42.11
CA ALA A 33 -18.92 -6.45 41.98
C ALA A 33 -20.39 -6.53 42.46
N ALA A 34 -21.26 -7.17 41.67
CA ALA A 34 -22.40 -7.94 42.16
C ALA A 34 -22.97 -8.85 41.05
N SER A 35 -23.20 -10.11 41.41
CA SER A 35 -23.81 -11.17 40.61
C SER A 35 -25.23 -10.84 40.11
N ALA A 36 -25.48 -10.97 38.82
CA ALA A 36 -26.80 -11.29 38.28
C ALA A 36 -26.68 -11.85 36.86
N SER A 37 -27.07 -13.11 36.71
CA SER A 37 -27.34 -13.78 35.43
C SER A 37 -28.26 -12.92 34.57
N THR A 38 -27.72 -12.33 33.51
CA THR A 38 -28.49 -11.71 32.44
C THR A 38 -27.95 -12.23 31.13
N THR A 39 -28.73 -13.09 30.48
CA THR A 39 -28.58 -13.47 29.08
C THR A 39 -28.50 -12.19 28.24
N MET A 40 -27.30 -11.83 27.78
CA MET A 40 -27.13 -10.85 26.73
C MET A 40 -27.41 -11.55 25.41
N ALA A 41 -28.44 -11.08 24.72
CA ALA A 41 -28.61 -11.33 23.32
C ALA A 41 -27.34 -10.83 22.62
N VAL A 42 -26.71 -11.71 21.86
CA VAL A 42 -25.69 -11.36 20.88
C VAL A 42 -26.45 -10.56 19.82
N GLU A 43 -26.41 -9.25 19.90
CA GLU A 43 -26.62 -8.42 18.71
C GLU A 43 -25.34 -8.58 17.89
N GLU A 44 -25.47 -9.40 16.84
CA GLU A 44 -24.56 -9.40 15.69
C GLU A 44 -24.39 -7.94 15.25
N THR A 45 -23.26 -7.33 15.63
CA THR A 45 -22.67 -6.29 14.80
C THR A 45 -21.84 -7.03 13.77
N THR A 46 -22.55 -7.69 12.85
CA THR A 46 -22.04 -7.77 11.49
C THR A 46 -21.81 -6.32 11.09
N SER A 47 -20.56 -5.93 10.95
CA SER A 47 -20.21 -4.97 9.91
C SER A 47 -20.57 -5.65 8.60
N GLU A 48 -21.87 -5.73 8.32
CA GLU A 48 -22.34 -5.84 6.95
C GLU A 48 -21.58 -4.74 6.25
N THR A 49 -20.73 -5.14 5.30
CA THR A 49 -20.45 -4.33 4.14
C THR A 49 -21.82 -3.80 3.73
N VAL A 50 -22.14 -2.56 4.12
CA VAL A 50 -23.20 -1.84 3.46
C VAL A 50 -22.59 -1.58 2.10
N MET A 51 -22.65 -2.58 1.22
CA MET A 51 -22.89 -2.36 -0.18
C MET A 51 -24.17 -1.52 -0.17
N GLN A 52 -24.00 -0.20 -0.05
CA GLN A 52 -25.02 0.70 -0.54
C GLN A 52 -25.26 0.21 -1.95
N THR A 53 -26.46 -0.32 -2.18
CA THR A 53 -26.89 -0.75 -3.49
C THR A 53 -26.72 0.44 -4.40
N VAL A 54 -25.65 0.41 -5.19
CA VAL A 54 -25.35 1.45 -6.15
C VAL A 54 -26.50 1.40 -7.16
N ASP A 55 -27.14 2.53 -7.42
CA ASP A 55 -28.27 2.58 -8.34
C ASP A 55 -27.73 2.40 -9.77
N THR A 56 -27.67 1.15 -10.24
CA THR A 56 -27.22 0.78 -11.59
C THR A 56 -28.29 1.03 -12.64
N SER A 57 -29.51 1.45 -12.24
CA SER A 57 -30.65 1.59 -13.17
C SER A 57 -30.44 2.63 -14.27
N ILE A 58 -29.50 3.56 -14.08
CA ILE A 58 -29.07 4.53 -15.09
C ILE A 58 -28.32 3.85 -16.25
N TYR A 59 -27.63 2.74 -15.99
CA TYR A 59 -26.79 2.02 -16.94
C TYR A 59 -27.47 0.78 -17.55
N ASP A 60 -28.50 0.25 -16.91
CA ASP A 60 -29.29 -0.91 -17.37
C ASP A 60 -29.98 -0.71 -18.75
N ASN A 61 -29.95 0.51 -19.31
CA ASN A 61 -30.56 0.86 -20.60
C ASN A 61 -29.58 1.48 -21.63
N LYS A 62 -28.25 1.44 -21.39
CA LYS A 62 -27.30 1.96 -22.40
C LYS A 62 -27.18 0.99 -23.58
N GLU A 63 -27.20 1.55 -24.79
CA GLU A 63 -26.95 0.80 -26.02
C GLU A 63 -25.49 0.34 -26.02
N ILE A 64 -25.26 -0.97 -25.87
CA ILE A 64 -23.93 -1.57 -25.97
C ILE A 64 -23.44 -1.37 -27.40
N LEU A 65 -22.37 -0.59 -27.56
CA LEU A 65 -21.72 -0.43 -28.85
C LEU A 65 -21.07 -1.76 -29.27
N PRO A 66 -21.11 -2.12 -30.56
CA PRO A 66 -20.37 -3.29 -31.04
C PRO A 66 -18.86 -3.06 -30.86
N TYR A 67 -18.12 -4.14 -30.59
CA TYR A 67 -16.67 -4.10 -30.44
C TYR A 67 -16.00 -3.41 -31.64
N ASP A 68 -15.16 -2.43 -31.35
CA ASP A 68 -14.34 -1.70 -32.30
C ASP A 68 -12.85 -2.01 -32.10
N GLY A 69 -12.42 -3.09 -32.75
CA GLY A 69 -11.01 -3.49 -32.81
C GLY A 69 -10.14 -2.60 -33.71
N THR A 70 -10.56 -1.38 -34.04
CA THR A 70 -9.74 -0.45 -34.82
C THR A 70 -8.51 -0.05 -34.00
N PRO A 71 -7.28 -0.28 -34.52
CA PRO A 71 -6.07 0.17 -33.86
C PRO A 71 -6.05 1.70 -33.76
N VAL A 72 -5.66 2.20 -32.59
CA VAL A 72 -5.37 3.61 -32.36
C VAL A 72 -3.95 3.77 -31.87
N SER A 73 -3.32 4.84 -32.32
CA SER A 73 -1.96 5.21 -31.94
C SER A 73 -1.91 6.72 -31.73
N MET A 74 -1.19 7.15 -30.71
CA MET A 74 -0.90 8.55 -30.47
C MET A 74 0.43 8.89 -31.16
N GLY A 75 0.43 9.80 -32.11
CA GLY A 75 1.67 10.25 -32.76
C GLY A 75 2.61 10.88 -31.74
N LEU A 76 3.92 10.72 -31.91
CA LEU A 76 4.93 11.22 -30.96
C LEU A 76 4.76 12.72 -30.66
N ASP A 77 4.52 13.55 -31.68
CA ASP A 77 4.31 15.00 -31.49
C ASP A 77 3.06 15.30 -30.64
N ALA A 78 1.98 14.52 -30.82
CA ALA A 78 0.76 14.67 -30.04
C ALA A 78 0.96 14.18 -28.60
N PHE A 79 1.68 13.08 -28.40
CA PHE A 79 2.06 12.60 -27.08
C PHE A 79 2.93 13.62 -26.33
N MET A 80 3.95 14.18 -26.98
CA MET A 80 4.79 15.22 -26.37
C MET A 80 3.97 16.46 -25.97
N ALA A 81 3.05 16.90 -26.82
CA ALA A 81 2.17 18.02 -26.49
C ALA A 81 1.23 17.72 -25.32
N PHE A 82 0.71 16.49 -25.25
CA PHE A 82 -0.09 16.03 -24.12
C PHE A 82 0.74 15.95 -22.82
N ASN A 83 1.97 15.44 -22.90
CA ASN A 83 2.86 15.35 -21.76
C ASN A 83 3.26 16.74 -21.25
N ASP A 84 3.52 17.68 -22.16
CA ASP A 84 3.74 19.09 -21.81
C ASP A 84 2.53 19.68 -21.07
N TYR A 85 1.29 19.30 -21.44
CA TYR A 85 0.10 19.69 -20.71
C TYR A 85 0.04 19.05 -19.32
N LEU A 86 0.30 17.75 -19.18
CA LEU A 86 0.33 17.06 -17.88
C LEU A 86 1.29 17.74 -16.89
N ASN A 87 2.46 18.16 -17.37
CA ASN A 87 3.45 18.91 -16.59
C ASN A 87 2.98 20.30 -16.12
N THR A 88 1.87 20.82 -16.66
CA THR A 88 1.24 22.05 -16.15
C THR A 88 0.17 21.80 -15.09
N VAL A 89 -0.24 20.54 -14.90
CA VAL A 89 -1.22 20.15 -13.89
C VAL A 89 -0.51 20.00 -12.55
N ASN A 90 -0.69 21.01 -11.70
CA ASN A 90 -0.17 21.00 -10.34
C ASN A 90 -1.16 20.27 -9.42
N VAL A 91 -0.66 19.26 -8.70
CA VAL A 91 -1.41 18.57 -7.65
C VAL A 91 -1.17 19.29 -6.33
N ASN A 92 -2.25 19.71 -5.66
CA ASN A 92 -2.16 20.45 -4.40
C ASN A 92 -2.35 19.51 -3.20
N TYR A 93 -1.27 19.22 -2.49
CA TYR A 93 -1.34 18.49 -1.23
C TYR A 93 -1.58 19.47 -0.08
N GLU A 94 -2.85 19.62 0.34
CA GLU A 94 -3.33 20.66 1.27
C GLU A 94 -2.54 20.80 2.58
N TYR A 95 -1.88 19.73 3.02
CA TYR A 95 -1.15 19.67 4.30
C TYR A 95 0.36 19.43 4.13
N GLU A 96 0.91 19.64 2.93
CA GLU A 96 2.32 19.35 2.62
C GLU A 96 3.31 20.10 3.50
N GLU A 97 2.93 21.24 4.08
CA GLU A 97 3.77 22.00 5.00
C GLU A 97 4.11 21.23 6.29
N PHE A 98 3.34 20.19 6.62
CA PHE A 98 3.59 19.32 7.78
C PHE A 98 4.45 18.10 7.44
N TYR A 99 4.79 17.87 6.18
CA TYR A 99 5.43 16.61 5.76
C TYR A 99 6.94 16.60 5.99
N GLY A 100 7.60 17.76 6.07
CA GLY A 100 9.04 17.83 6.33
C GLY A 100 9.93 17.22 5.24
N ILE A 101 9.46 17.16 3.98
CA ILE A 101 10.14 16.47 2.87
C ILE A 101 11.55 17.03 2.62
N ASP A 102 11.69 18.36 2.52
CA ASP A 102 13.00 18.99 2.28
C ASP A 102 14.02 18.63 3.36
N GLU A 103 13.59 18.58 4.62
CA GLU A 103 14.46 18.21 5.75
C GLU A 103 14.89 16.75 5.64
N ALA A 104 13.95 15.85 5.32
CA ALA A 104 14.22 14.43 5.15
C ALA A 104 15.13 14.12 3.95
N LEU A 105 14.94 14.79 2.81
CA LEU A 105 15.80 14.64 1.62
C LEU A 105 17.22 15.17 1.87
N ASN A 106 17.35 16.31 2.56
CA ASN A 106 18.64 16.82 3.01
C ASN A 106 19.33 15.84 3.97
N LYS A 107 18.56 15.25 4.90
CA LYS A 107 19.06 14.25 5.85
C LYS A 107 19.56 13.02 5.12
N GLN A 108 18.78 12.45 4.19
CA GLN A 108 19.15 11.30 3.36
C GLN A 108 20.43 11.56 2.55
N SER A 109 20.57 12.76 1.98
CA SER A 109 21.78 13.15 1.25
C SER A 109 23.02 13.26 2.16
N SER A 110 22.84 13.70 3.41
CA SER A 110 23.94 13.89 4.37
C SER A 110 24.32 12.62 5.14
N THR A 111 23.38 11.68 5.27
CA THR A 111 23.53 10.38 5.93
C THR A 111 23.07 9.28 4.96
N PRO A 112 23.80 9.05 3.86
CA PRO A 112 23.41 8.05 2.87
C PRO A 112 23.49 6.65 3.50
N PHE A 113 22.58 5.77 3.06
CA PHE A 113 22.68 4.36 3.35
C PHE A 113 23.98 3.79 2.76
N VAL A 114 24.78 3.12 3.61
CA VAL A 114 26.03 2.48 3.19
C VAL A 114 25.96 1.02 3.56
N LYS A 115 25.91 0.18 2.52
CA LYS A 115 25.95 -1.27 2.66
C LYS A 115 27.30 -1.73 3.20
N SER A 116 27.28 -2.56 4.24
CA SER A 116 28.47 -3.17 4.80
C SER A 116 29.07 -4.20 3.84
N GLU A 117 30.39 -4.25 3.78
CA GLU A 117 31.14 -5.30 3.06
C GLU A 117 31.26 -6.60 3.88
N THR A 118 30.95 -6.55 5.18
CA THR A 118 31.08 -7.67 6.11
C THR A 118 29.87 -7.79 7.00
N HIS A 119 29.32 -9.01 7.09
CA HIS A 119 28.18 -9.31 7.95
C HIS A 119 28.65 -10.04 9.22
N SER A 120 28.19 -9.57 10.38
CA SER A 120 28.48 -10.13 11.70
C SER A 120 27.75 -11.44 11.96
N HIS A 121 26.63 -11.65 11.28
CA HIS A 121 25.83 -12.86 11.29
C HIS A 121 25.70 -13.42 9.87
N SER A 122 25.56 -14.74 9.75
CA SER A 122 25.22 -15.41 8.49
C SER A 122 24.73 -16.82 8.77
N ILE A 123 23.75 -17.27 8.00
CA ILE A 123 23.39 -18.68 7.87
C ILE A 123 23.99 -19.26 6.59
N GLU A 124 24.46 -20.51 6.65
CA GLU A 124 24.97 -21.22 5.47
C GLU A 124 23.81 -21.80 4.67
N LEU A 125 23.84 -21.60 3.34
CA LEU A 125 22.85 -22.20 2.44
C LEU A 125 23.26 -23.63 2.09
N LYS A 126 22.28 -24.52 2.02
CA LYS A 126 22.48 -25.91 1.59
C LYS A 126 21.93 -26.08 0.18
N ASP A 127 22.80 -26.51 -0.73
CA ASP A 127 22.48 -26.60 -2.16
C ASP A 127 21.92 -25.28 -2.75
N GLY A 128 22.39 -24.15 -2.21
CA GLY A 128 21.96 -22.80 -2.63
C GLY A 128 20.61 -22.35 -2.05
N LYS A 129 20.04 -23.08 -1.09
CA LYS A 129 18.73 -22.78 -0.46
C LYS A 129 18.85 -22.62 1.05
N PHE A 130 17.93 -21.86 1.64
CA PHE A 130 17.74 -21.82 3.08
C PHE A 130 17.24 -23.19 3.56
N ASP A 131 17.93 -23.76 4.56
CA ASP A 131 17.61 -25.07 5.15
C ASP A 131 16.97 -24.87 6.52
N ALA A 132 15.78 -25.45 6.72
CA ALA A 132 15.01 -25.29 7.95
C ALA A 132 15.72 -25.85 9.19
N GLU A 133 16.47 -26.94 9.07
CA GLU A 133 17.19 -27.54 10.20
C GLU A 133 18.37 -26.67 10.63
N ALA A 134 19.10 -26.10 9.67
CA ALA A 134 20.13 -25.10 9.96
C ALA A 134 19.54 -23.86 10.67
N MET A 135 18.35 -23.41 10.24
CA MET A 135 17.67 -22.26 10.86
C MET A 135 17.23 -22.56 12.30
N VAL A 136 16.76 -23.77 12.61
CA VAL A 136 16.42 -24.18 13.98
C VAL A 136 17.61 -24.00 14.92
N ASP A 137 18.79 -24.46 14.50
CA ASP A 137 19.98 -24.38 15.34
C ASP A 137 20.48 -22.93 15.50
N VAL A 138 20.37 -22.09 14.46
CA VAL A 138 20.63 -20.65 14.55
C VAL A 138 19.70 -19.98 15.56
N VAL A 139 18.38 -20.19 15.42
CA VAL A 139 17.37 -19.56 16.28
C VAL A 139 17.55 -19.98 17.75
N LEU A 140 17.80 -21.26 18.03
CA LEU A 140 18.00 -21.71 19.41
C LEU A 140 19.22 -21.07 20.07
N ASN A 141 20.33 -20.94 19.34
CA ASN A 141 21.54 -20.29 19.85
C ASN A 141 21.30 -18.79 20.07
N ASN A 142 20.64 -18.12 19.12
CA ASN A 142 20.33 -16.69 19.21
C ASN A 142 19.33 -16.39 20.33
N ASN A 143 18.31 -17.23 20.51
CA ASN A 143 17.33 -17.11 21.60
C ASN A 143 18.02 -17.19 22.96
N GLN A 144 18.90 -18.18 23.15
CA GLN A 144 19.66 -18.33 24.39
C GLN A 144 20.53 -17.10 24.66
N ALA A 145 21.31 -16.66 23.67
CA ALA A 145 22.17 -15.48 23.79
C ALA A 145 21.37 -14.20 24.10
N TYR A 146 20.19 -14.04 23.49
CA TYR A 146 19.32 -12.89 23.69
C TYR A 146 18.75 -12.83 25.11
N LEU A 147 18.30 -13.97 25.65
CA LEU A 147 17.79 -14.05 27.02
C LEU A 147 18.90 -13.89 28.07
N GLU A 148 20.12 -14.28 27.76
CA GLU A 148 21.30 -14.10 28.62
C GLU A 148 21.91 -12.69 28.54
N SER A 149 21.61 -11.90 27.51
CA SER A 149 22.19 -10.57 27.29
C SER A 149 21.72 -9.52 28.31
N ASP A 150 22.65 -8.75 28.87
CA ASP A 150 22.35 -7.63 29.77
C ASP A 150 21.78 -6.39 29.02
N GLU A 151 21.86 -6.37 27.69
CA GLU A 151 21.38 -5.24 26.86
C GLU A 151 19.85 -5.25 26.68
N VAL A 152 19.23 -6.42 26.85
CA VAL A 152 17.78 -6.58 26.75
C VAL A 152 17.16 -6.32 28.13
N SER A 153 16.28 -5.31 28.22
CA SER A 153 15.63 -4.97 29.49
C SER A 153 14.83 -6.15 30.06
N ASP A 154 14.82 -6.30 31.39
CA ASP A 154 14.04 -7.33 32.09
C ASP A 154 12.54 -7.27 31.73
N PHE A 155 12.02 -6.06 31.45
CA PHE A 155 10.65 -5.87 30.99
C PHE A 155 10.42 -6.55 29.64
N LYS A 156 11.28 -6.31 28.65
CA LYS A 156 11.20 -6.93 27.31
C LYS A 156 11.38 -8.45 27.38
N LYS A 157 12.26 -8.95 28.25
CA LYS A 157 12.38 -10.41 28.50
C LYS A 157 11.10 -10.99 29.10
N SER A 158 10.44 -10.26 30.00
CA SER A 158 9.22 -10.73 30.68
C SER A 158 8.00 -10.84 29.78
N THR A 159 7.99 -10.18 28.61
CA THR A 159 6.92 -10.28 27.62
C THR A 159 7.08 -11.46 26.67
N TYR A 160 8.25 -12.13 26.69
CA TYR A 160 8.56 -13.28 25.85
C TYR A 160 8.51 -14.59 26.62
N SER A 161 8.11 -15.66 25.92
CA SER A 161 8.16 -17.04 26.39
C SER A 161 8.89 -17.88 25.35
N GLU A 162 9.73 -18.80 25.81
CA GLU A 162 10.46 -19.72 24.93
C GLU A 162 9.49 -20.64 24.18
N LEU A 163 9.71 -20.78 22.88
CA LEU A 163 9.07 -21.79 22.05
C LEU A 163 9.80 -23.12 22.19
N THR A 164 9.07 -24.22 22.09
CA THR A 164 9.65 -25.56 22.02
C THR A 164 10.45 -25.74 20.73
N ARG A 165 11.43 -26.68 20.72
CA ARG A 165 12.16 -27.01 19.49
C ARG A 165 11.24 -27.46 18.35
N SER A 166 10.10 -28.08 18.66
CA SER A 166 9.13 -28.51 17.63
C SER A 166 8.41 -27.31 17.00
N GLU A 167 8.02 -26.32 17.80
CA GLU A 167 7.41 -25.09 17.29
C GLU A 167 8.41 -24.31 16.43
N ILE A 168 9.65 -24.13 16.92
CA ILE A 168 10.73 -23.49 16.15
C ILE A 168 10.99 -24.23 14.83
N ALA A 169 10.96 -25.56 14.83
CA ALA A 169 11.14 -26.36 13.61
C ALA A 169 10.01 -26.15 12.60
N ASN A 170 8.76 -26.09 13.05
CA ASN A 170 7.62 -25.83 12.16
C ASN A 170 7.73 -24.44 11.54
N LEU A 171 8.00 -23.42 12.35
CA LEU A 171 8.15 -22.02 11.90
C LEU A 171 9.33 -21.89 10.93
N SER A 172 10.48 -22.49 11.26
CA SER A 172 11.66 -22.49 10.40
C SER A 172 11.40 -23.16 9.05
N SER A 173 10.54 -24.18 9.00
CA SER A 173 10.12 -24.80 7.74
C SER A 173 9.33 -23.82 6.88
N VAL A 174 8.30 -23.17 7.45
CA VAL A 174 7.47 -22.20 6.70
C VAL A 174 8.33 -21.03 6.20
N ILE A 175 9.20 -20.49 7.06
CA ILE A 175 10.09 -19.39 6.69
C ILE A 175 11.05 -19.84 5.58
N ALA A 176 11.73 -20.98 5.72
CA ALA A 176 12.66 -21.46 4.69
C ALA A 176 11.95 -21.68 3.34
N ASP A 177 10.77 -22.30 3.34
CA ASP A 177 9.99 -22.52 2.12
C ASP A 177 9.61 -21.19 1.46
N THR A 178 9.17 -20.23 2.27
CA THR A 178 8.77 -18.88 1.83
C THR A 178 9.94 -18.10 1.23
N LEU A 179 11.06 -18.01 1.96
CA LEU A 179 12.26 -17.31 1.47
C LEU A 179 12.79 -17.93 0.17
N ASN A 180 12.81 -19.27 0.09
CA ASN A 180 13.28 -19.96 -1.12
C ASN A 180 12.34 -19.73 -2.32
N ALA A 181 11.02 -19.69 -2.11
CA ALA A 181 10.05 -19.38 -3.15
C ALA A 181 10.24 -17.96 -3.68
N GLU A 182 10.44 -16.98 -2.80
CA GLU A 182 10.64 -15.59 -3.19
C GLU A 182 11.97 -15.36 -3.90
N ILE A 183 13.05 -15.99 -3.47
CA ILE A 183 14.35 -15.89 -4.17
C ILE A 183 14.25 -16.44 -5.60
N GLU A 184 13.44 -17.49 -5.82
CA GLU A 184 13.21 -18.05 -7.16
C GLU A 184 12.38 -17.09 -8.04
N ARG A 185 11.38 -16.42 -7.46
CA ARG A 185 10.51 -15.45 -8.16
C ARG A 185 11.20 -14.10 -8.39
N ASN A 186 12.12 -13.70 -7.50
CA ASN A 186 12.69 -12.35 -7.42
C ASN A 186 14.22 -12.38 -7.34
N PRO A 187 14.92 -12.48 -8.49
CA PRO A 187 16.37 -12.56 -8.54
C PRO A 187 17.12 -11.30 -8.05
N SER A 188 16.41 -10.19 -7.80
CA SER A 188 16.97 -8.95 -7.26
C SER A 188 17.17 -8.97 -5.75
N ILE A 189 16.60 -9.95 -5.03
CA ILE A 189 16.77 -10.09 -3.59
C ILE A 189 18.26 -10.30 -3.27
N ASP A 190 18.78 -9.49 -2.35
CA ASP A 190 20.15 -9.66 -1.88
C ASP A 190 20.25 -10.81 -0.87
N ILE A 191 20.71 -11.95 -1.38
CA ILE A 191 20.89 -13.17 -0.61
C ILE A 191 21.88 -12.98 0.55
N GLU A 192 22.92 -12.15 0.42
CA GLU A 192 23.92 -11.99 1.50
C GLU A 192 23.36 -11.17 2.66
N GLU A 193 22.58 -10.12 2.38
CA GLU A 193 21.84 -9.40 3.42
C GLU A 193 20.79 -10.28 4.08
N LEU A 194 20.03 -11.04 3.30
CA LEU A 194 19.02 -11.95 3.85
C LEU A 194 19.66 -13.05 4.72
N LYS A 195 20.83 -13.57 4.34
CA LYS A 195 21.60 -14.51 5.18
C LYS A 195 22.01 -13.88 6.50
N CYS A 196 22.37 -12.60 6.51
CA CYS A 196 22.67 -11.87 7.75
C CYS A 196 21.43 -11.76 8.65
N VAL A 197 20.29 -11.31 8.10
CA VAL A 197 19.02 -11.17 8.83
C VAL A 197 18.59 -12.52 9.43
N VAL A 198 18.53 -13.57 8.61
CA VAL A 198 18.18 -14.92 9.07
C VAL A 198 19.21 -15.47 10.05
N GLY A 199 20.49 -15.15 9.86
CA GLY A 199 21.58 -15.51 10.77
C GLY A 199 21.44 -14.91 12.17
N ASN A 200 20.71 -13.81 12.33
CA ASN A 200 20.43 -13.13 13.60
C ASN A 200 19.01 -13.39 14.14
N LEU A 201 18.20 -14.18 13.41
CA LEU A 201 16.80 -14.41 13.73
C LEU A 201 16.63 -15.02 15.12
N LYS A 202 15.70 -14.46 15.89
CA LYS A 202 15.16 -15.00 17.15
C LYS A 202 13.68 -15.29 16.98
N MET A 203 13.16 -16.25 17.75
CA MET A 203 11.74 -16.59 17.75
C MET A 203 11.23 -16.80 19.17
N PHE A 204 10.19 -16.08 19.54
CA PHE A 204 9.57 -16.21 20.85
C PHE A 204 8.05 -16.17 20.75
N SER A 205 7.37 -16.81 21.71
CA SER A 205 5.99 -16.47 21.98
C SER A 205 5.93 -15.14 22.73
N SER A 206 4.91 -14.33 22.47
CA SER A 206 4.69 -13.04 23.12
C SER A 206 3.23 -12.85 23.51
N ILE A 207 3.00 -11.97 24.49
CA ILE A 207 1.68 -11.47 24.83
C ILE A 207 1.52 -10.12 24.12
N SER A 208 1.08 -10.13 22.86
CA SER A 208 0.82 -8.94 22.05
C SER A 208 -0.64 -8.90 21.56
N THR A 209 -1.06 -7.72 21.12
CA THR A 209 -2.32 -7.50 20.39
C THR A 209 -2.20 -7.85 18.91
N SER A 210 -0.99 -8.01 18.38
CA SER A 210 -0.73 -8.49 17.02
C SER A 210 -0.63 -10.02 16.98
N ASN A 211 -1.01 -10.63 15.86
CA ASN A 211 -0.92 -12.08 15.63
C ASN A 211 0.53 -12.57 15.70
N ALA A 212 1.40 -11.90 14.95
CA ALA A 212 2.84 -11.99 15.02
C ALA A 212 3.45 -10.63 14.61
N TYR A 213 4.76 -10.48 14.76
CA TYR A 213 5.51 -9.35 14.19
C TYR A 213 7.01 -9.66 14.19
N VAL A 214 7.75 -9.13 13.21
CA VAL A 214 9.22 -9.03 13.23
C VAL A 214 9.65 -7.64 13.69
N ASN A 215 10.42 -7.56 14.78
CA ASN A 215 10.94 -6.27 15.26
C ASN A 215 12.35 -5.96 14.74
N MET A 216 12.87 -4.78 15.09
CA MET A 216 14.20 -4.31 14.67
C MET A 216 15.36 -5.19 15.15
N ASP A 217 15.21 -5.96 16.23
CA ASP A 217 16.25 -6.87 16.76
C ASP A 217 16.28 -8.24 16.04
N ASP A 218 15.61 -8.37 14.89
CA ASP A 218 15.40 -9.63 14.15
C ASP A 218 14.68 -10.69 15.00
N CYS A 219 13.72 -10.25 15.84
CA CYS A 219 12.91 -11.14 16.65
C CYS A 219 11.52 -11.28 16.04
N LEU A 220 11.19 -12.50 15.59
CA LEU A 220 9.84 -12.92 15.27
C LEU A 220 9.11 -13.27 16.58
N ALA A 221 8.16 -12.42 16.95
CA ALA A 221 7.33 -12.60 18.13
C ALA A 221 5.93 -13.09 17.73
N ILE A 222 5.49 -14.20 18.29
CA ILE A 222 4.25 -14.89 17.90
C ILE A 222 3.27 -14.86 19.06
N SER A 223 2.00 -14.52 18.81
CA SER A 223 0.95 -14.47 19.83
C SER A 223 -0.08 -15.58 19.59
N PRO A 224 0.09 -16.78 20.17
CA PRO A 224 -0.83 -17.91 19.94
C PRO A 224 -2.30 -17.56 20.18
N ASN A 225 -2.61 -16.80 21.24
CA ASN A 225 -3.98 -16.39 21.53
C ASN A 225 -4.60 -15.51 20.43
N MET A 226 -3.80 -14.66 19.79
CA MET A 226 -4.29 -13.79 18.71
C MET A 226 -4.42 -14.59 17.41
N ILE A 227 -3.54 -15.54 17.15
CA ILE A 227 -3.66 -16.49 16.02
C ILE A 227 -4.93 -17.35 16.16
N ASP A 228 -5.24 -17.84 17.37
CA ASP A 228 -6.48 -18.56 17.64
C ASP A 228 -7.71 -17.70 17.32
N ILE A 229 -7.68 -16.42 17.74
CA ILE A 229 -8.76 -15.46 17.43
C ILE A 229 -8.86 -15.22 15.92
N ALA A 230 -7.73 -15.00 15.23
CA ALA A 230 -7.68 -14.80 13.79
C ALA A 230 -8.24 -16.02 13.04
N SER A 231 -7.96 -17.23 13.51
CA SER A 231 -8.47 -18.48 12.94
C SER A 231 -9.99 -18.63 13.13
N ILE A 232 -10.54 -18.11 14.25
CA ILE A 232 -11.98 -18.07 14.47
C ILE A 232 -12.65 -17.06 13.54
N ILE A 233 -12.04 -15.89 13.35
CA ILE A 233 -12.57 -14.82 12.49
C ILE A 233 -12.55 -15.26 11.02
N ASN A 234 -11.48 -15.95 10.60
CA ASN A 234 -11.28 -16.42 9.23
C ASN A 234 -11.55 -17.92 9.14
N SER A 235 -12.71 -18.37 9.64
CA SER A 235 -13.04 -19.80 9.79
C SER A 235 -13.04 -20.61 8.50
N ASP A 236 -13.13 -19.95 7.35
CA ASP A 236 -13.09 -20.57 6.03
C ASP A 236 -11.65 -20.80 5.52
N ASN A 237 -10.65 -20.23 6.19
CA ASN A 237 -9.23 -20.43 5.92
C ASN A 237 -8.62 -21.38 6.98
N GLU A 238 -8.26 -22.59 6.57
CA GLU A 238 -7.65 -23.60 7.45
C GLU A 238 -6.14 -23.34 7.73
N ASN A 239 -5.53 -22.38 7.01
CA ASN A 239 -4.09 -22.10 7.01
C ASN A 239 -3.70 -20.77 7.68
N VAL A 240 -4.60 -20.12 8.43
CA VAL A 240 -4.37 -18.78 9.01
C VAL A 240 -3.03 -18.62 9.73
N GLU A 241 -2.62 -19.58 10.57
CA GLU A 241 -1.30 -19.52 11.21
C GLU A 241 -0.18 -19.51 10.18
N ARG A 242 -0.25 -20.38 9.17
CA ARG A 242 0.76 -20.47 8.11
C ARG A 242 0.84 -19.15 7.35
N ASP A 243 -0.29 -18.56 6.99
CA ASP A 243 -0.36 -17.31 6.22
C ASP A 243 0.26 -16.15 7.00
N ILE A 244 -0.03 -16.07 8.30
CA ILE A 244 0.62 -15.10 9.20
C ILE A 244 2.13 -15.28 9.19
N ILE A 245 2.64 -16.52 9.27
CA ILE A 245 4.09 -16.76 9.24
C ILE A 245 4.70 -16.47 7.86
N VAL A 246 3.97 -16.68 6.76
CA VAL A 246 4.39 -16.27 5.40
C VAL A 246 4.50 -14.74 5.33
N HIS A 247 3.50 -14.01 5.82
CA HIS A 247 3.52 -12.55 5.91
C HIS A 247 4.74 -12.04 6.68
N GLU A 248 4.97 -12.57 7.89
CA GLU A 248 6.14 -12.17 8.69
C GLU A 248 7.48 -12.54 8.03
N SER A 249 7.49 -13.61 7.22
CA SER A 249 8.68 -13.97 6.45
C SER A 249 8.98 -12.95 5.34
N MET A 250 7.96 -12.27 4.78
CA MET A 250 8.18 -11.17 3.84
C MET A 250 8.91 -10.01 4.52
N HIS A 251 8.59 -9.71 5.78
CA HIS A 251 9.30 -8.68 6.53
C HIS A 251 10.78 -9.04 6.73
N LEU A 252 11.15 -10.32 6.84
CA LEU A 252 12.57 -10.71 6.88
C LEU A 252 13.31 -10.38 5.57
N ILE A 253 12.62 -10.44 4.42
CA ILE A 253 13.17 -10.06 3.11
C ILE A 253 13.30 -8.54 3.00
N GLN A 254 12.30 -7.81 3.49
CA GLN A 254 12.29 -6.34 3.49
C GLN A 254 13.35 -5.76 4.43
N LYS A 255 13.74 -6.48 5.50
CA LYS A 255 14.73 -5.96 6.44
C LYS A 255 16.14 -5.91 5.85
N THR A 256 16.85 -4.85 6.19
CA THR A 256 18.30 -4.79 5.97
C THR A 256 19.06 -5.42 7.14
N CYS A 257 20.21 -6.03 6.84
CA CYS A 257 21.17 -6.50 7.85
C CYS A 257 21.48 -5.41 8.88
N ALA A 258 21.47 -5.76 10.17
CA ALA A 258 21.68 -4.83 11.29
C ALA A 258 23.03 -4.07 11.20
N ASP A 259 24.05 -4.66 10.56
CA ASP A 259 25.34 -4.01 10.34
C ASP A 259 25.26 -2.77 9.42
N ASN A 260 24.16 -2.62 8.67
CA ASN A 260 23.93 -1.51 7.74
C ASN A 260 23.06 -0.39 8.35
N GLN A 261 22.50 -0.57 9.55
CA GLN A 261 21.44 0.30 10.11
C GLN A 261 21.93 1.23 11.25
N LYS A 262 23.09 1.87 11.08
CA LYS A 262 23.71 2.61 12.20
C LYS A 262 23.11 4.00 12.45
N ASP A 263 22.96 4.79 11.39
CA ASP A 263 22.54 6.20 11.45
C ASP A 263 21.22 6.43 10.67
N VAL A 264 20.69 5.36 10.06
CA VAL A 264 19.46 5.31 9.28
C VAL A 264 18.82 3.93 9.46
N GLU A 265 17.53 3.91 9.72
CA GLU A 265 16.71 2.70 9.67
C GLU A 265 16.23 2.51 8.23
N VAL A 266 16.58 1.36 7.64
CA VAL A 266 16.18 0.98 6.27
C VAL A 266 15.40 -0.32 6.32
N ILE A 267 14.17 -0.30 5.81
CA ILE A 267 13.31 -1.47 5.66
C ILE A 267 12.64 -1.35 4.29
N GLY A 268 13.00 -2.25 3.37
CA GLY A 268 12.71 -2.13 1.95
C GLY A 268 13.16 -0.76 1.45
N ILE A 269 12.28 -0.10 0.70
CA ILE A 269 12.54 1.25 0.20
C ILE A 269 12.33 2.37 1.24
N SER A 270 11.87 2.04 2.45
CA SER A 270 11.58 3.03 3.48
C SER A 270 12.84 3.39 4.27
N HIS A 271 13.06 4.70 4.44
CA HIS A 271 14.18 5.25 5.21
C HIS A 271 13.63 6.11 6.36
N SER A 272 14.11 5.88 7.58
CA SER A 272 13.81 6.76 8.73
C SER A 272 15.03 7.13 9.56
N TYR A 273 14.94 8.30 10.19
CA TYR A 273 16.01 8.92 10.96
C TYR A 273 15.46 9.33 12.33
N GLU A 274 16.17 8.93 13.40
CA GLU A 274 15.73 9.16 14.78
C GLU A 274 15.67 10.64 15.17
N ASP A 275 16.43 11.51 14.50
CA ASP A 275 16.54 12.93 14.82
C ASP A 275 15.61 13.83 13.99
N LEU A 276 14.79 13.25 13.11
CA LEU A 276 13.74 13.99 12.39
C LEU A 276 12.43 13.97 13.16
N ASP A 277 11.78 15.14 13.23
CA ASP A 277 10.43 15.28 13.79
C ASP A 277 9.38 14.54 12.96
N VAL A 278 9.56 14.52 11.63
CA VAL A 278 8.64 13.88 10.67
C VAL A 278 9.46 13.04 9.71
N ASN A 279 9.03 11.79 9.48
CA ASN A 279 9.74 10.84 8.62
C ASN A 279 8.92 10.53 7.34
N PRO A 280 8.90 11.43 6.34
CA PRO A 280 8.08 11.26 5.14
C PRO A 280 8.60 10.18 4.17
N LEU A 281 9.81 9.67 4.39
CA LEU A 281 10.41 8.58 3.62
C LEU A 281 10.17 7.20 4.25
N LYS A 282 9.40 7.14 5.35
CA LYS A 282 8.96 5.89 5.98
C LYS A 282 7.54 5.60 5.49
N TRP A 283 7.34 4.52 4.75
CA TRP A 283 6.05 4.16 4.15
C TRP A 283 5.56 2.81 4.69
N LEU A 284 5.07 2.82 5.93
CA LEU A 284 4.63 1.60 6.62
C LEU A 284 3.48 0.91 5.88
N TRP A 285 2.59 1.67 5.27
CA TRP A 285 1.49 1.12 4.49
C TRP A 285 1.99 0.28 3.31
N PHE A 286 3.06 0.72 2.65
CA PHE A 286 3.61 0.09 1.47
C PHE A 286 4.34 -1.21 1.86
N LEU A 287 5.07 -1.19 2.98
CA LEU A 287 5.72 -2.38 3.55
C LEU A 287 4.73 -3.47 3.93
N GLU A 288 3.71 -3.12 4.73
CA GLU A 288 2.67 -4.05 5.20
C GLU A 288 1.79 -4.55 4.05
N GLY A 289 1.41 -3.64 3.13
CA GLY A 289 0.64 -4.02 1.94
C GLY A 289 1.41 -4.99 1.06
N SER A 290 2.72 -4.77 0.87
CA SER A 290 3.55 -5.63 0.01
C SER A 290 3.74 -7.01 0.63
N ALA A 291 3.95 -7.07 1.95
CA ALA A 291 4.05 -8.32 2.69
C ALA A 291 2.76 -9.14 2.60
N GLU A 292 1.60 -8.49 2.79
CA GLU A 292 0.30 -9.16 2.70
C GLU A 292 0.01 -9.60 1.26
N LYS A 293 0.30 -8.77 0.24
CA LYS A 293 0.07 -9.12 -1.16
C LYS A 293 0.92 -10.33 -1.58
N GLU A 294 2.19 -10.35 -1.20
CA GLU A 294 3.06 -11.48 -1.53
C GLU A 294 2.73 -12.73 -0.72
N MET A 295 2.22 -12.58 0.51
CA MET A 295 1.58 -13.68 1.22
C MET A 295 0.44 -14.28 0.37
N CYS A 296 -0.51 -13.46 -0.10
CA CYS A 296 -1.61 -13.92 -0.95
C CYS A 296 -1.08 -14.62 -2.22
N ASN A 297 -0.04 -14.07 -2.85
CA ASN A 297 0.55 -14.64 -4.06
C ASN A 297 1.19 -16.02 -3.82
N ILE A 298 1.82 -16.24 -2.66
CA ILE A 298 2.49 -17.50 -2.30
C ILE A 298 1.48 -18.57 -1.86
N THR A 299 0.49 -18.18 -1.08
CA THR A 299 -0.46 -19.12 -0.47
C THR A 299 -1.63 -19.42 -1.38
N GLY A 300 -2.01 -18.46 -2.23
CA GLY A 300 -3.24 -18.47 -3.02
C GLY A 300 -4.49 -18.12 -2.20
N ASP A 301 -4.31 -17.76 -0.92
CA ASP A 301 -5.38 -17.38 -0.01
C ASP A 301 -5.66 -15.87 -0.09
N GLU A 302 -6.86 -15.47 0.33
CA GLU A 302 -7.21 -14.05 0.42
C GLU A 302 -6.47 -13.37 1.58
N ALA A 303 -6.24 -12.06 1.43
CA ALA A 303 -5.68 -11.24 2.49
C ALA A 303 -6.49 -11.35 3.79
N ILE A 304 -5.80 -11.66 4.88
CA ILE A 304 -6.33 -11.74 6.24
C ILE A 304 -6.45 -10.32 6.81
N THR A 305 -5.44 -9.50 6.54
CA THR A 305 -5.34 -8.10 6.98
C THR A 305 -5.06 -7.16 5.81
N TYR A 306 -5.06 -5.85 6.06
CA TYR A 306 -4.51 -4.85 5.13
C TYR A 306 -5.08 -4.77 3.71
N LYS A 307 -6.31 -5.25 3.47
CA LYS A 307 -7.00 -5.17 2.16
C LYS A 307 -6.97 -3.76 1.54
N TYR A 308 -7.11 -2.71 2.35
CA TYR A 308 -7.02 -1.32 1.87
C TYR A 308 -5.61 -0.93 1.41
N LYS A 309 -4.56 -1.39 2.11
CA LYS A 309 -3.16 -1.16 1.68
C LYS A 309 -2.87 -1.87 0.36
N ILE A 310 -3.37 -3.10 0.19
CA ILE A 310 -3.34 -3.83 -1.08
C ILE A 310 -4.06 -3.05 -2.19
N SER A 311 -5.24 -2.49 -1.92
CA SER A 311 -5.97 -1.68 -2.91
C SER A 311 -5.14 -0.47 -3.39
N TYR A 312 -4.39 0.19 -2.51
CA TYR A 312 -3.47 1.26 -2.92
C TYR A 312 -2.29 0.74 -3.74
N LEU A 313 -1.72 -0.44 -3.43
CA LEU A 313 -0.70 -1.07 -4.28
C LEU A 313 -1.24 -1.36 -5.68
N ASP A 314 -2.45 -1.92 -5.76
CA ASP A 314 -3.11 -2.18 -7.04
C ASP A 314 -3.38 -0.88 -7.81
N SER A 315 -3.70 0.24 -7.14
CA SER A 315 -3.80 1.56 -7.78
C SER A 315 -2.46 2.06 -8.33
N LEU A 316 -1.35 1.89 -7.61
CA LEU A 316 0.00 2.23 -8.11
C LEU A 316 0.35 1.38 -9.34
N THR A 317 0.04 0.07 -9.30
CA THR A 317 0.22 -0.82 -10.45
C THR A 317 -0.65 -0.38 -11.61
N MET A 318 -1.93 -0.06 -11.39
CA MET A 318 -2.83 0.38 -12.47
C MET A 318 -2.32 1.66 -13.16
N ALA A 319 -1.76 2.60 -12.39
CA ALA A 319 -1.20 3.85 -12.92
C ALA A 319 0.11 3.65 -13.71
N THR A 320 0.91 2.63 -13.37
CA THR A 320 2.28 2.47 -13.89
C THR A 320 2.48 1.25 -14.79
N MET A 321 1.58 0.26 -14.78
CA MET A 321 1.79 -1.02 -15.46
C MET A 321 1.99 -0.89 -16.98
N LEU A 322 1.52 0.18 -17.62
CA LEU A 322 1.71 0.38 -19.06
C LEU A 322 3.08 0.97 -19.41
N ARG A 323 3.86 1.40 -18.42
CA ARG A 323 5.22 1.89 -18.63
C ARG A 323 6.14 0.79 -19.17
N ASP A 324 7.06 1.19 -20.02
CA ASP A 324 8.10 0.30 -20.54
C ASP A 324 9.00 -0.19 -19.40
N GLY A 325 9.24 -1.51 -19.35
CA GLY A 325 10.08 -2.12 -18.33
C GLY A 325 9.40 -2.40 -16.99
N VAL A 326 8.16 -1.96 -16.78
CA VAL A 326 7.38 -2.26 -15.57
C VAL A 326 6.53 -3.51 -15.78
N SER A 327 6.65 -4.49 -14.88
CA SER A 327 5.77 -5.68 -14.84
C SER A 327 4.57 -5.45 -13.92
N ALA A 328 3.51 -6.25 -14.10
CA ALA A 328 2.25 -6.09 -13.35
C ALA A 328 2.36 -6.51 -11.86
N ASP A 329 3.40 -7.27 -11.51
CA ASP A 329 3.71 -7.71 -10.15
C ASP A 329 4.89 -6.93 -9.53
N GLN A 330 5.36 -5.86 -10.20
CA GLN A 330 6.57 -5.15 -9.78
C GLN A 330 6.37 -4.38 -8.48
N THR A 331 5.20 -3.74 -8.30
CA THR A 331 4.95 -2.76 -7.24
C THR A 331 5.21 -3.34 -5.86
N GLU A 332 4.61 -4.48 -5.53
CA GLU A 332 4.77 -5.14 -4.23
C GLU A 332 6.21 -5.65 -4.00
N LYS A 333 6.94 -5.95 -5.08
CA LYS A 333 8.31 -6.47 -5.03
C LYS A 333 9.37 -5.40 -4.88
N ILE A 334 9.04 -4.14 -5.14
CA ILE A 334 9.98 -3.02 -4.92
C ILE A 334 10.46 -3.01 -3.47
N CYS A 335 9.56 -3.32 -2.52
CA CYS A 335 9.88 -3.37 -1.09
C CYS A 335 10.90 -4.43 -0.68
N PHE A 336 11.22 -5.38 -1.55
CA PHE A 336 12.29 -6.35 -1.31
C PHE A 336 13.67 -5.83 -1.73
N GLN A 337 13.73 -4.57 -2.15
CA GLN A 337 14.95 -3.85 -2.49
C GLN A 337 15.12 -2.68 -1.51
N ASN A 338 16.36 -2.43 -1.10
CA ASN A 338 16.72 -1.41 -0.11
C ASN A 338 17.05 -0.05 -0.76
N ASP A 339 16.43 0.27 -1.90
CA ASP A 339 16.71 1.47 -2.70
C ASP A 339 15.41 2.16 -3.18
N PRO A 340 15.06 3.34 -2.64
CA PRO A 340 13.86 4.07 -3.06
C PRO A 340 13.90 4.55 -4.51
N GLU A 341 15.07 4.61 -5.16
CA GLU A 341 15.18 5.01 -6.55
C GLU A 341 14.40 4.09 -7.49
N ILE A 342 14.19 2.84 -7.10
CA ILE A 342 13.42 1.87 -7.90
C ILE A 342 11.94 2.27 -7.98
N LEU A 343 11.39 2.83 -6.90
CA LEU A 343 10.04 3.39 -6.92
C LEU A 343 9.97 4.60 -7.87
N TYR A 344 10.93 5.51 -7.79
CA TYR A 344 11.00 6.66 -8.70
C TYR A 344 11.14 6.22 -10.17
N GLN A 345 11.89 5.16 -10.44
CA GLN A 345 12.03 4.60 -11.80
C GLN A 345 10.73 3.98 -12.32
N GLN A 346 9.95 3.31 -11.46
CA GLN A 346 8.64 2.77 -11.83
C GLN A 346 7.66 3.88 -12.23
N PHE A 347 7.70 5.01 -11.53
CA PHE A 347 6.91 6.21 -11.86
C PHE A 347 7.56 7.08 -12.94
N GLY A 348 8.83 6.83 -13.27
CA GLY A 348 9.52 7.57 -14.31
C GLY A 348 9.97 8.96 -13.92
N CYS A 349 10.08 9.26 -12.63
CA CYS A 349 10.54 10.57 -12.16
C CYS A 349 11.96 10.86 -12.69
N GLU A 350 12.09 11.90 -13.49
CA GLU A 350 13.34 12.38 -14.08
C GLU A 350 13.98 13.50 -13.25
N ASN A 351 13.20 14.20 -12.42
CA ASN A 351 13.66 15.35 -11.63
C ASN A 351 13.18 15.33 -10.16
N ASP A 352 13.74 16.24 -9.36
CA ASP A 352 13.48 16.32 -7.92
C ASP A 352 12.04 16.75 -7.60
N ASP A 353 11.39 17.53 -8.46
CA ASP A 353 10.01 17.99 -8.25
C ASP A 353 9.03 16.81 -8.39
N GLU A 354 9.22 15.95 -9.40
CA GLU A 354 8.45 14.72 -9.60
C GLU A 354 8.67 13.72 -8.45
N LYS A 355 9.93 13.55 -8.01
CA LYS A 355 10.23 12.73 -6.83
C LYS A 355 9.56 13.27 -5.58
N CYS A 356 9.51 14.59 -5.42
CA CYS A 356 8.84 15.24 -4.30
C CYS A 356 7.32 15.02 -4.35
N GLU A 357 6.68 15.15 -5.51
CA GLU A 357 5.25 14.82 -5.70
C GLU A 357 4.96 13.35 -5.33
N LEU A 358 5.82 12.42 -5.74
CA LEU A 358 5.68 11.02 -5.36
C LEU A 358 5.83 10.80 -3.85
N ILE A 359 6.81 11.43 -3.21
CA ILE A 359 6.98 11.36 -1.74
C ILE A 359 5.74 11.91 -1.03
N LYS A 360 5.15 13.01 -1.51
CA LYS A 360 3.89 13.54 -0.98
C LYS A 360 2.80 12.48 -1.07
N MET A 361 2.57 11.91 -2.26
CA MET A 361 1.57 10.84 -2.44
C MET A 361 1.79 9.66 -1.48
N MET A 362 3.01 9.16 -1.38
CA MET A 362 3.36 8.02 -0.54
C MET A 362 3.16 8.32 0.95
N TYR A 363 3.54 9.51 1.40
CA TYR A 363 3.37 9.92 2.80
C TYR A 363 1.91 10.24 3.15
N THR A 364 1.17 10.92 2.26
CA THR A 364 -0.28 11.13 2.41
C THR A 364 -1.03 9.81 2.52
N THR A 365 -0.64 8.82 1.72
CA THR A 365 -1.20 7.46 1.81
C THR A 365 -0.85 6.83 3.16
N ASP A 366 0.35 7.06 3.69
CA ASP A 366 0.73 6.56 5.01
C ASP A 366 -0.04 7.21 6.15
N ILE A 367 -0.36 8.51 6.06
CA ILE A 367 -1.25 9.18 7.01
C ILE A 367 -2.62 8.48 7.05
N LEU A 368 -3.17 8.14 5.88
CA LEU A 368 -4.47 7.48 5.74
C LEU A 368 -4.47 6.02 6.20
N GLN A 369 -3.38 5.29 5.97
CA GLN A 369 -3.34 3.82 6.13
C GLN A 369 -2.59 3.36 7.40
N SER A 370 -1.81 4.24 8.02
CA SER A 370 -0.93 3.92 9.16
C SER A 370 -1.08 4.90 10.32
N GLU A 371 -2.03 5.85 10.27
CA GLU A 371 -2.34 6.79 11.36
C GLU A 371 -1.10 7.51 11.92
N ARG A 372 -0.40 8.25 11.05
CA ARG A 372 0.91 8.84 11.35
C ARG A 372 0.88 9.87 12.50
N GLU A 373 1.35 9.45 13.67
CA GLU A 373 1.45 10.30 14.87
C GLU A 373 2.27 11.57 14.60
N ASP A 374 3.38 11.47 13.87
CA ASP A 374 4.24 12.61 13.51
C ASP A 374 3.52 13.68 12.68
N PHE A 375 2.57 13.29 11.83
CA PHE A 375 1.69 14.23 11.15
C PHE A 375 0.69 14.90 12.11
N TYR A 376 -0.02 14.10 12.92
CA TYR A 376 -1.04 14.62 13.83
C TYR A 376 -0.46 15.56 14.90
N GLU A 377 0.76 15.32 15.38
CA GLU A 377 1.48 16.22 16.29
C GLU A 377 1.70 17.63 15.71
N LYS A 378 1.82 17.76 14.38
CA LYS A 378 1.94 19.05 13.67
C LYS A 378 0.57 19.62 13.28
N TYR A 379 -0.37 18.77 12.89
CA TYR A 379 -1.71 19.15 12.41
C TYR A 379 -2.61 19.68 13.54
N GLU A 380 -2.75 18.95 14.65
CA GLU A 380 -3.73 19.24 15.70
C GLU A 380 -3.55 20.62 16.38
N PRO A 381 -2.32 21.13 16.61
CA PRO A 381 -2.13 22.48 17.14
C PRO A 381 -2.66 23.60 16.24
N VAL A 382 -2.80 23.36 14.93
CA VAL A 382 -3.24 24.35 13.93
C VAL A 382 -4.72 24.22 13.63
N TYR A 383 -5.20 22.99 13.40
CA TYR A 383 -6.56 22.71 12.94
C TYR A 383 -7.49 22.13 14.02
N GLY A 384 -6.95 21.74 15.17
CA GLY A 384 -7.66 21.08 16.27
C GLY A 384 -7.53 19.56 16.22
N ALA A 385 -7.82 18.91 17.36
CA ALA A 385 -7.77 17.46 17.49
C ALA A 385 -8.83 16.78 16.61
N VAL A 386 -8.49 15.60 16.09
CA VAL A 386 -9.37 14.75 15.27
C VAL A 386 -9.91 13.64 16.15
N ASP A 387 -10.94 13.96 16.95
CA ASP A 387 -11.44 13.07 18.01
C ASP A 387 -12.64 12.21 17.59
N ASN A 388 -13.23 12.46 16.42
CA ASN A 388 -14.45 11.79 15.95
C ASN A 388 -14.57 11.74 14.42
N GLU A 389 -15.53 10.95 13.95
CA GLU A 389 -15.80 10.74 12.51
C GLU A 389 -16.17 12.02 11.75
N GLU A 390 -16.89 12.97 12.37
CA GLU A 390 -17.28 14.23 11.71
C GLU A 390 -16.06 15.09 11.33
N GLN A 391 -14.94 14.92 12.03
CA GLN A 391 -13.68 15.59 11.75
C GLN A 391 -12.75 14.73 10.87
N LEU A 392 -12.74 13.41 11.10
CA LEU A 392 -11.87 12.48 10.38
C LEU A 392 -12.27 12.31 8.92
N VAL A 393 -13.57 12.20 8.62
CA VAL A 393 -14.05 11.96 7.25
C VAL A 393 -13.69 13.11 6.30
N PRO A 394 -13.90 14.40 6.64
CA PRO A 394 -13.44 15.50 5.79
C PRO A 394 -11.93 15.49 5.55
N LEU A 395 -11.12 15.29 6.62
CA LEU A 395 -9.66 15.22 6.52
C LEU A 395 -9.22 14.08 5.60
N GLN A 396 -9.78 12.88 5.78
CA GLN A 396 -9.48 11.73 4.92
C GLN A 396 -9.81 12.01 3.45
N ARG A 397 -10.92 12.70 3.17
CA ARG A 397 -11.28 13.09 1.80
C ARG A 397 -10.25 14.06 1.21
N GLU A 398 -9.90 15.11 1.96
CA GLU A 398 -8.90 16.11 1.54
C GLU A 398 -7.52 15.49 1.30
N LEU A 399 -7.15 14.44 2.04
CA LEU A 399 -5.92 13.68 1.81
C LEU A 399 -6.01 12.75 0.59
N LYS A 400 -7.18 12.14 0.31
CA LYS A 400 -7.36 11.20 -0.81
C LYS A 400 -7.36 11.87 -2.19
N VAL A 401 -7.97 13.05 -2.30
CA VAL A 401 -8.10 13.77 -3.59
C VAL A 401 -6.74 13.94 -4.30
N PRO A 402 -5.70 14.52 -3.69
CA PRO A 402 -4.42 14.71 -4.37
C PRO A 402 -3.71 13.38 -4.69
N ILE A 403 -3.92 12.32 -3.92
CA ILE A 403 -3.42 10.97 -4.28
C ILE A 403 -4.01 10.53 -5.63
N CYS A 404 -5.34 10.63 -5.78
CA CYS A 404 -6.02 10.25 -7.01
C CYS A 404 -5.65 11.16 -8.20
N GLU A 405 -5.35 12.44 -7.97
CA GLU A 405 -4.87 13.36 -9.01
C GLU A 405 -3.50 12.95 -9.54
N THR A 406 -2.54 12.65 -8.65
CA THR A 406 -1.21 12.14 -9.04
C THR A 406 -1.32 10.82 -9.80
N LEU A 407 -2.09 9.86 -9.28
CA LEU A 407 -2.34 8.60 -9.98
C LEU A 407 -2.99 8.79 -11.36
N THR A 408 -3.85 9.80 -11.51
CA THR A 408 -4.48 10.13 -12.80
C THR A 408 -3.48 10.65 -13.80
N LYS A 409 -2.57 11.55 -13.40
CA LYS A 409 -1.49 12.04 -14.27
C LYS A 409 -0.65 10.86 -14.78
N GLU A 410 -0.19 10.03 -13.86
CA GLU A 410 0.65 8.85 -14.15
C GLU A 410 -0.05 7.85 -15.06
N PHE A 411 -1.32 7.53 -14.79
CA PHE A 411 -2.09 6.61 -15.62
C PHE A 411 -2.19 7.11 -17.07
N TYR A 412 -2.58 8.37 -17.28
CA TYR A 412 -2.75 8.90 -18.63
C TYR A 412 -1.43 9.13 -19.36
N GLU A 413 -0.36 9.52 -18.66
CA GLU A 413 0.99 9.58 -19.24
C GLU A 413 1.42 8.21 -19.76
N ASN A 414 1.32 7.18 -18.91
CA ASN A 414 1.74 5.83 -19.26
C ASN A 414 0.84 5.21 -20.35
N LEU A 415 -0.47 5.47 -20.34
CA LEU A 415 -1.36 5.07 -21.43
C LEU A 415 -0.99 5.78 -22.75
N GLY A 416 -0.76 7.09 -22.72
CA GLY A 416 -0.36 7.87 -23.90
C GLY A 416 0.98 7.40 -24.48
N SER A 417 1.96 7.16 -23.61
CA SER A 417 3.27 6.62 -23.98
C SER A 417 3.14 5.24 -24.63
N TYR A 418 2.35 4.35 -24.04
CA TYR A 418 2.08 3.01 -24.58
C TYR A 418 1.39 3.07 -25.95
N MET A 419 0.43 3.99 -26.13
CA MET A 419 -0.22 4.23 -27.42
C MET A 419 0.71 4.83 -28.47
N SER A 420 1.80 5.48 -28.06
CA SER A 420 2.79 6.04 -28.98
C SER A 420 3.79 4.99 -29.47
N SER A 421 4.04 3.94 -28.68
CA SER A 421 5.00 2.88 -28.97
C SER A 421 4.36 1.59 -29.51
N GLY A 422 3.07 1.34 -29.23
CA GLY A 422 2.37 0.09 -29.50
C GLY A 422 1.12 0.19 -30.37
N SER A 423 0.37 -0.91 -30.44
CA SER A 423 -0.95 -0.99 -31.09
C SER A 423 -1.98 -1.48 -30.06
N ILE A 424 -2.77 -0.56 -29.51
CA ILE A 424 -3.99 -0.90 -28.78
C ILE A 424 -5.20 -0.55 -29.63
N THR A 425 -6.33 -1.18 -29.38
CA THR A 425 -7.60 -0.80 -30.02
C THR A 425 -8.31 0.29 -29.23
N ILE A 426 -9.32 0.92 -29.84
CA ILE A 426 -10.15 1.93 -29.17
C ILE A 426 -10.84 1.34 -27.95
N ASP A 427 -11.34 0.12 -28.06
CA ASP A 427 -12.02 -0.53 -26.95
C ASP A 427 -11.04 -0.98 -25.86
N ASP A 428 -9.78 -1.27 -26.19
CA ASP A 428 -8.74 -1.52 -25.18
C ASP A 428 -8.44 -0.25 -24.38
N MET A 429 -8.32 0.89 -25.08
CA MET A 429 -8.14 2.20 -24.46
C MET A 429 -9.32 2.52 -23.54
N ASN A 430 -10.56 2.40 -24.04
CA ASN A 430 -11.76 2.65 -23.25
C ASN A 430 -11.87 1.70 -22.05
N TYR A 431 -11.55 0.42 -22.24
CA TYR A 431 -11.54 -0.58 -21.16
C TYR A 431 -10.59 -0.16 -20.04
N LEU A 432 -9.34 0.18 -20.36
CA LEU A 432 -8.34 0.59 -19.37
C LEU A 432 -8.77 1.85 -18.62
N ILE A 433 -9.31 2.85 -19.34
CA ILE A 433 -9.85 4.06 -18.71
C ILE A 433 -11.00 3.69 -17.74
N ARG A 434 -11.89 2.76 -18.11
CA ARG A 434 -12.97 2.31 -17.22
C ARG A 434 -12.47 1.55 -15.99
N VAL A 435 -11.46 0.68 -16.14
CA VAL A 435 -10.83 0.02 -15.00
C VAL A 435 -10.24 1.07 -14.06
N PHE A 436 -9.53 2.06 -14.60
CA PHE A 436 -8.93 3.14 -13.82
C PHE A 436 -9.99 4.03 -13.14
N GLU A 437 -11.09 4.39 -13.81
CA GLU A 437 -12.20 5.10 -13.15
C GLU A 437 -12.84 4.27 -12.03
N GLY A 438 -12.98 2.95 -12.23
CA GLY A 438 -13.42 2.03 -11.17
C GLY A 438 -12.47 1.98 -9.99
N ASP A 439 -11.16 2.01 -10.26
CA ASP A 439 -10.09 2.07 -9.26
C ASP A 439 -10.17 3.36 -8.42
N VAL A 440 -10.23 4.52 -9.07
CA VAL A 440 -10.41 5.81 -8.41
C VAL A 440 -11.71 5.86 -7.60
N ASN A 441 -12.80 5.31 -8.15
CA ASN A 441 -14.09 5.22 -7.46
C ASN A 441 -14.02 4.33 -6.20
N SER A 442 -13.10 3.37 -6.13
CA SER A 442 -12.91 2.58 -4.90
C SER A 442 -12.37 3.41 -3.73
N HIS A 443 -11.74 4.55 -4.02
CA HIS A 443 -11.15 5.46 -3.02
C HIS A 443 -12.03 6.66 -2.69
N LEU A 444 -12.62 7.30 -3.71
CA LEU A 444 -13.39 8.54 -3.60
C LEU A 444 -14.92 8.35 -3.64
N ASP A 445 -15.40 7.19 -4.11
CA ASP A 445 -16.82 6.87 -4.27
C ASP A 445 -17.60 7.88 -5.13
N CYS A 446 -17.01 8.37 -6.23
CA CYS A 446 -17.67 9.32 -7.13
C CYS A 446 -18.86 8.72 -7.90
N ALA A 447 -19.14 7.42 -7.76
CA ALA A 447 -20.33 6.75 -8.28
C ALA A 447 -21.62 7.16 -7.54
N ASN A 448 -21.50 7.64 -6.30
CA ASN A 448 -22.61 8.20 -5.53
C ASN A 448 -22.69 9.72 -5.77
N ILE A 449 -23.87 10.27 -6.14
CA ILE A 449 -24.02 11.70 -6.48
C ILE A 449 -23.63 12.63 -5.31
N GLU A 450 -23.95 12.27 -4.05
CA GLU A 450 -23.57 13.08 -2.89
C GLU A 450 -22.05 13.08 -2.67
N LYS A 451 -21.41 11.93 -2.89
CA LYS A 451 -19.94 11.84 -2.84
C LYS A 451 -19.26 12.46 -4.05
N ALA A 452 -19.89 12.44 -5.21
CA ALA A 452 -19.44 13.17 -6.39
C ALA A 452 -19.48 14.69 -6.14
N GLU A 453 -20.49 15.20 -5.44
CA GLU A 453 -20.53 16.61 -4.99
C GLU A 453 -19.35 16.96 -4.09
N GLU A 454 -19.04 16.10 -3.13
CA GLU A 454 -17.91 16.29 -2.22
C GLU A 454 -16.55 16.22 -2.93
N ASN A 455 -16.45 15.49 -4.05
CA ASN A 455 -15.22 15.28 -4.82
C ASN A 455 -15.22 16.06 -6.15
N ILE A 456 -15.96 17.17 -6.24
CA ILE A 456 -16.07 17.97 -7.47
C ILE A 456 -14.71 18.56 -7.90
N GLU A 457 -13.82 18.85 -6.95
CA GLU A 457 -12.48 19.38 -7.20
C GLU A 457 -11.62 18.36 -7.95
N PHE A 458 -11.61 17.10 -7.52
CA PHE A 458 -10.98 16.01 -8.25
C PHE A 458 -11.51 15.92 -9.70
N MET A 459 -12.83 15.96 -9.89
CA MET A 459 -13.43 15.93 -11.23
C MET A 459 -13.15 17.20 -12.06
N ASN A 460 -12.71 18.29 -11.45
CA ASN A 460 -12.23 19.48 -12.16
C ASN A 460 -10.80 19.31 -12.67
N VAL A 461 -10.02 18.36 -12.13
CA VAL A 461 -8.68 18.00 -12.61
C VAL A 461 -8.75 16.81 -13.58
N TYR A 462 -9.47 15.75 -13.22
CA TYR A 462 -9.56 14.51 -14.00
C TYR A 462 -10.10 14.74 -15.43
N ILE A 463 -11.21 15.47 -15.56
CA ILE A 463 -11.89 15.64 -16.86
C ILE A 463 -11.03 16.42 -17.86
N PRO A 464 -10.40 17.55 -17.51
CA PRO A 464 -9.45 18.21 -18.40
C PRO A 464 -8.29 17.33 -18.86
N ILE A 465 -7.72 16.48 -17.98
CA ILE A 465 -6.69 15.51 -18.37
C ILE A 465 -7.21 14.55 -19.43
N GLN A 466 -8.39 13.94 -19.19
CA GLN A 466 -9.02 13.05 -20.17
C GLN A 466 -9.34 13.78 -21.50
N ASP A 467 -9.79 15.03 -21.44
CA ASP A 467 -10.09 15.82 -22.62
C ASP A 467 -8.85 16.11 -23.47
N GLU A 468 -7.74 16.50 -22.85
CA GLU A 468 -6.47 16.71 -23.56
C GLU A 468 -5.92 15.39 -24.11
N PHE A 469 -6.08 14.29 -23.39
CA PHE A 469 -5.72 12.95 -23.88
C PHE A 469 -6.52 12.59 -25.14
N PHE A 470 -7.86 12.72 -25.13
CA PHE A 470 -8.67 12.44 -26.32
C PHE A 470 -8.37 13.38 -27.49
N LYS A 471 -8.04 14.65 -27.24
CA LYS A 471 -7.58 15.56 -28.31
C LYS A 471 -6.28 15.08 -28.93
N ALA A 472 -5.31 14.64 -28.13
CA ALA A 472 -4.05 14.11 -28.63
C ALA A 472 -4.23 12.83 -29.47
N VAL A 473 -5.17 11.96 -29.08
CA VAL A 473 -5.57 10.79 -29.89
C VAL A 473 -6.26 11.22 -31.19
N ALA A 474 -7.19 12.19 -31.14
CA ALA A 474 -7.89 12.70 -32.32
C ALA A 474 -6.93 13.34 -33.33
N ASP A 475 -5.93 14.11 -32.86
CA ASP A 475 -4.91 14.73 -33.71
C ASP A 475 -4.03 13.70 -34.46
N SER A 476 -4.03 12.45 -33.99
CA SER A 476 -3.22 11.35 -34.51
C SER A 476 -4.01 10.31 -35.29
N THR A 477 -5.33 10.42 -35.36
CA THR A 477 -6.23 9.39 -35.92
C THR A 477 -7.28 10.01 -36.85
N ASP A 478 -8.08 9.17 -37.51
CA ASP A 478 -9.21 9.63 -38.33
C ASP A 478 -10.47 9.94 -37.50
N TYR A 479 -10.42 9.74 -36.17
CA TYR A 479 -11.54 10.05 -35.27
C TYR A 479 -11.49 11.51 -34.85
N SER A 480 -12.66 12.17 -34.82
CA SER A 480 -12.77 13.47 -34.16
C SER A 480 -12.78 13.31 -32.63
N TYR A 481 -12.45 14.39 -31.91
CA TYR A 481 -12.58 14.44 -30.45
C TYR A 481 -14.01 14.10 -30.02
N GLU A 482 -15.02 14.64 -30.72
CA GLU A 482 -16.43 14.35 -30.44
C GLU A 482 -16.79 12.87 -30.65
N ASP A 483 -16.24 12.23 -31.70
CA ASP A 483 -16.46 10.80 -31.95
C ASP A 483 -15.85 9.93 -30.84
N LEU A 484 -14.62 10.25 -30.40
CA LEU A 484 -13.95 9.54 -29.31
C LEU A 484 -14.74 9.67 -28.00
N LEU A 485 -15.17 10.90 -27.68
CA LEU A 485 -15.94 11.18 -26.47
C LEU A 485 -17.32 10.49 -26.48
N GLU A 486 -18.05 10.56 -27.60
CA GLU A 486 -19.35 9.88 -27.72
C GLU A 486 -19.21 8.37 -27.55
N ARG A 487 -18.16 7.77 -28.14
CA ARG A 487 -17.86 6.35 -27.98
C ARG A 487 -17.55 5.99 -26.53
N TYR A 488 -16.66 6.75 -25.90
CA TYR A 488 -16.30 6.54 -24.50
C TYR A 488 -17.52 6.60 -23.56
N ASN A 489 -18.40 7.59 -23.74
CA ASN A 489 -19.58 7.76 -22.90
C ASN A 489 -20.60 6.62 -23.02
N LYS A 490 -20.65 5.97 -24.19
CA LYS A 490 -21.51 4.80 -24.45
C LYS A 490 -20.84 3.47 -24.12
N TYR A 491 -19.52 3.45 -23.93
CA TYR A 491 -18.77 2.25 -23.62
C TYR A 491 -19.16 1.73 -22.22
N VAL A 492 -19.54 0.46 -22.15
CA VAL A 492 -19.82 -0.27 -20.90
C VAL A 492 -18.98 -1.55 -20.91
N PRO A 493 -18.16 -1.79 -19.89
CA PRO A 493 -17.32 -2.98 -19.83
C PRO A 493 -18.13 -4.21 -19.39
N ASP A 494 -18.62 -5.03 -20.34
CA ASP A 494 -19.50 -6.17 -19.98
C ASP A 494 -19.04 -7.57 -20.42
N GLU A 495 -17.90 -7.78 -21.12
CA GLU A 495 -17.23 -9.11 -21.17
C GLU A 495 -15.83 -9.05 -21.83
N VAL A 496 -14.84 -9.66 -21.16
CA VAL A 496 -13.38 -9.51 -21.35
C VAL A 496 -12.68 -10.24 -22.53
N PRO A 497 -13.17 -11.29 -23.21
CA PRO A 497 -12.24 -12.19 -23.93
C PRO A 497 -11.50 -11.60 -25.15
N GLU A 498 -12.10 -10.63 -25.86
CA GLU A 498 -11.55 -10.07 -27.09
C GLU A 498 -10.76 -8.76 -26.91
N LEU A 499 -10.70 -8.24 -25.67
CA LEU A 499 -10.03 -6.98 -25.32
C LEU A 499 -8.56 -7.21 -24.90
N LEU A 500 -7.76 -6.16 -25.03
CA LEU A 500 -6.34 -6.03 -24.70
C LEU A 500 -5.38 -6.79 -25.65
N ASN A 501 -5.75 -6.86 -26.94
CA ASN A 501 -4.92 -7.50 -27.98
C ASN A 501 -3.72 -6.61 -28.33
N GLY A 502 -2.63 -6.78 -27.59
CA GLY A 502 -1.43 -5.95 -27.74
C GLY A 502 -0.78 -5.60 -26.42
N ILE A 503 -1.39 -5.97 -25.29
CA ILE A 503 -0.85 -5.83 -23.94
C ILE A 503 -0.22 -7.17 -23.52
N ASP A 504 0.92 -7.11 -22.82
CA ASP A 504 1.57 -8.29 -22.26
C ASP A 504 0.62 -9.10 -21.37
N MET A 505 0.78 -10.42 -21.34
CA MET A 505 -0.14 -11.32 -20.64
C MET A 505 -0.28 -10.97 -19.15
N GLY A 506 0.81 -10.65 -18.45
CA GLY A 506 0.73 -10.32 -17.03
C GLY A 506 -0.05 -9.02 -16.77
N LYS A 507 0.16 -8.00 -17.61
CA LYS A 507 -0.57 -6.73 -17.55
C LYS A 507 -2.06 -6.91 -17.91
N LYS A 508 -2.35 -7.80 -18.87
CA LYS A 508 -3.73 -8.18 -19.22
C LYS A 508 -4.42 -8.89 -18.05
N GLU A 509 -3.76 -9.88 -17.45
CA GLU A 509 -4.29 -10.61 -16.29
C GLU A 509 -4.57 -9.66 -15.11
N PHE A 510 -3.66 -8.72 -14.84
CA PHE A 510 -3.86 -7.69 -13.83
C PHE A 510 -5.05 -6.78 -14.13
N ALA A 511 -5.18 -6.25 -15.36
CA ALA A 511 -6.30 -5.38 -15.73
C ALA A 511 -7.66 -6.10 -15.57
N ILE A 512 -7.71 -7.40 -15.89
CA ILE A 512 -8.91 -8.23 -15.73
C ILE A 512 -9.21 -8.49 -14.25
N TYR A 513 -8.18 -8.84 -13.47
CA TYR A 513 -8.29 -8.96 -12.02
C TYR A 513 -8.85 -7.67 -11.42
N ARG A 514 -8.27 -6.51 -11.79
CA ARG A 514 -8.69 -5.22 -11.27
C ARG A 514 -10.12 -4.88 -11.66
N MET A 515 -10.53 -5.14 -12.91
CA MET A 515 -11.92 -4.98 -13.35
C MET A 515 -12.88 -5.79 -12.48
N ASN A 516 -12.54 -7.05 -12.16
CA ASN A 516 -13.38 -7.90 -11.32
C ASN A 516 -13.44 -7.39 -9.86
N ASP A 517 -12.35 -6.84 -9.34
CA ASP A 517 -12.28 -6.31 -7.97
C ASP A 517 -13.07 -4.99 -7.83
N VAL A 518 -12.91 -4.06 -8.78
CA VAL A 518 -13.65 -2.79 -8.76
C VAL A 518 -15.12 -2.98 -9.14
N GLY A 519 -15.42 -4.01 -9.94
CA GLY A 519 -16.77 -4.46 -10.28
C GLY A 519 -17.63 -3.36 -10.90
N ASP A 520 -18.85 -3.19 -10.36
CA ASP A 520 -19.80 -2.20 -10.88
C ASP A 520 -19.29 -0.76 -10.81
N ARG A 521 -18.27 -0.45 -10.00
CA ARG A 521 -17.65 0.89 -9.94
C ARG A 521 -17.06 1.32 -11.27
N ALA A 522 -16.60 0.39 -12.11
CA ALA A 522 -16.06 0.68 -13.44
C ALA A 522 -17.15 1.03 -14.48
N LYS A 523 -18.43 0.82 -14.16
CA LYS A 523 -19.55 1.20 -15.04
C LYS A 523 -19.87 2.69 -14.96
N TYR A 524 -19.41 3.37 -13.90
CA TYR A 524 -19.69 4.79 -13.68
C TYR A 524 -18.74 5.67 -14.46
N ASN A 525 -19.30 6.57 -15.26
CA ASN A 525 -18.55 7.57 -16.02
C ASN A 525 -18.33 8.83 -15.18
N MET A 526 -17.07 9.15 -14.88
CA MET A 526 -16.71 10.32 -14.07
C MET A 526 -17.29 11.63 -14.65
N ARG A 527 -17.34 11.76 -15.98
CA ARG A 527 -17.92 12.92 -16.66
C ARG A 527 -19.43 13.02 -16.47
N GLU A 528 -20.15 11.91 -16.64
CA GLU A 528 -21.60 11.89 -16.46
C GLU A 528 -21.96 12.21 -15.00
N MET A 529 -21.18 11.71 -14.04
CA MET A 529 -21.37 12.03 -12.63
C MET A 529 -21.23 13.53 -12.37
N LYS A 530 -20.20 14.19 -12.90
CA LYS A 530 -20.04 15.66 -12.81
C LYS A 530 -21.21 16.43 -13.42
N GLU A 531 -21.71 15.97 -14.57
CA GLU A 531 -22.87 16.59 -15.23
C GLU A 531 -24.12 16.47 -14.36
N MET A 532 -24.37 15.30 -13.75
CA MET A 532 -25.50 15.11 -12.84
C MET A 532 -25.43 16.01 -11.61
N VAL A 533 -24.24 16.18 -11.02
CA VAL A 533 -23.99 17.12 -9.92
C VAL A 533 -24.31 18.55 -10.36
N SER A 534 -23.91 18.94 -11.57
CA SER A 534 -24.12 20.30 -12.10
C SER A 534 -25.59 20.62 -12.42
N VAL A 535 -26.44 19.60 -12.64
CA VAL A 535 -27.85 19.74 -13.01
C VAL A 535 -28.79 19.72 -11.81
N LYS A 536 -28.33 19.35 -10.60
CA LYS A 536 -29.14 19.41 -9.39
C LYS A 536 -29.66 20.85 -9.19
N PRO A 537 -30.99 21.09 -9.26
CA PRO A 537 -31.52 22.41 -9.00
C PRO A 537 -31.20 22.76 -7.56
N ASN A 538 -30.62 23.95 -7.34
CA ASN A 538 -30.48 24.57 -6.02
C ASN A 538 -31.82 24.45 -5.29
N THR A 539 -31.95 23.43 -4.45
CA THR A 539 -33.16 23.20 -3.69
C THR A 539 -33.00 24.09 -2.45
N PRO A 540 -33.84 25.12 -2.30
CA PRO A 540 -33.65 26.16 -1.28
C PRO A 540 -33.80 25.66 0.15
#